data_AF-A0AA39P2F6-F1
#
_entry.id   AF-A0AA39P2F6-F1
#
_cell.length_a   1.000
_cell.length_b   1.000
_cell.length_c   1.000
_cell.angle_alpha   90.00
_cell.angle_beta   90.00
_cell.angle_gamma   90.00
#
_symmetry.space_group_name_H-M   'P 1'
#
loop_
_entity.id
_entity.type
_entity.pdbx_description
1 polymer ?
#
loop_
_entity_poly.entity_id
_entity_poly.type
_entity_poly.pdbx_seq_one_letter_code
_entity_poly.pdbx_strand_id
1 'polypeptide(L)'
;MEPFLSCGIQPQSFRRNRTKKGAEQFHRILISESVHQIWKMRNDRVINNKDHYTVCEQWWLHTLNHHMKLDCELTDWRKFAKAIRKFLVLTTWEGALLDEGFLQENWTKDSGVLVGIVK
;
A
#
# COMPACT_ATOMS: atom_id res chain seq x y z
N MET A 1 -11.85 -15.10 -45.84
CA MET A 1 -11.37 -13.71 -45.82
C MET A 1 -11.14 -13.38 -44.36
N GLU A 2 -9.88 -13.52 -43.93
CA GLU A 2 -9.43 -13.48 -42.53
C GLU A 2 -9.44 -12.04 -41.98
N PRO A 3 -9.90 -11.78 -40.74
CA PRO A 3 -9.66 -10.51 -40.06
C PRO A 3 -8.27 -10.51 -39.41
N PHE A 4 -7.40 -9.66 -39.95
CA PHE A 4 -6.08 -9.33 -39.39
C PHE A 4 -6.22 -8.63 -38.03
N LEU A 5 -5.71 -9.30 -36.98
CA LEU A 5 -4.91 -8.74 -35.88
C LEU A 5 -5.37 -7.39 -35.29
N SER A 6 -6.22 -7.46 -34.26
CA SER A 6 -6.35 -6.37 -33.28
C SER A 6 -5.11 -6.37 -32.37
N CYS A 7 -4.11 -5.54 -32.69
CA CYS A 7 -3.00 -5.26 -31.80
C CYS A 7 -3.47 -4.30 -30.71
N GLY A 8 -3.77 -4.86 -29.53
CA GLY A 8 -4.07 -4.10 -28.33
C GLY A 8 -2.84 -3.36 -27.80
N ILE A 9 -2.49 -2.22 -28.41
CA ILE A 9 -1.60 -1.25 -27.79
C ILE A 9 -2.42 -0.49 -26.76
N GLN A 10 -2.45 -0.98 -25.52
CA GLN A 10 -2.83 -0.09 -24.42
C GLN A 10 -1.86 1.09 -24.41
N PRO A 11 -2.33 2.36 -24.44
CA PRO A 11 -1.44 3.50 -24.53
C PRO A 11 -0.53 3.55 -23.31
N GLN A 12 0.79 3.56 -23.56
CA GLN A 12 1.85 3.60 -22.55
C GLN A 12 1.68 4.76 -21.55
N SER A 13 1.04 5.86 -21.97
CA SER A 13 0.67 7.01 -21.13
C SER A 13 -0.31 6.64 -19.99
N PHE A 14 -1.20 5.67 -20.22
CA PHE A 14 -2.20 5.26 -19.25
C PHE A 14 -1.59 4.43 -18.12
N ARG A 15 -0.66 3.52 -18.44
CA ARG A 15 0.13 2.80 -17.43
C ARG A 15 0.96 3.76 -16.57
N ARG A 16 1.57 4.77 -17.19
CA ARG A 16 2.37 5.80 -16.50
C ARG A 16 1.53 6.70 -15.58
N ASN A 17 0.30 7.02 -15.95
CA ASN A 17 -0.59 7.84 -15.12
C ASN A 17 -1.11 7.05 -13.91
N ARG A 18 -1.36 5.75 -14.09
CA ARG A 18 -1.82 4.86 -13.02
C ARG A 18 -0.74 4.56 -11.97
N THR A 19 0.50 4.34 -12.39
CA THR A 19 1.65 4.17 -11.48
C THR A 19 1.92 5.44 -10.67
N LYS A 20 1.84 6.62 -11.29
CA LYS A 20 1.87 7.90 -10.56
C LYS A 20 0.81 7.98 -9.48
N LYS A 21 -0.42 7.59 -9.79
CA LYS A 21 -1.53 7.59 -8.83
C LYS A 21 -1.30 6.64 -7.65
N GLY A 22 -0.72 5.46 -7.89
CA GLY A 22 -0.32 4.53 -6.83
C GLY A 22 0.75 5.13 -5.93
N ALA A 23 1.81 5.68 -6.50
CA ALA A 23 2.88 6.35 -5.75
C ALA A 23 2.36 7.55 -4.93
N GLU A 24 1.51 8.40 -5.52
CA GLU A 24 0.88 9.52 -4.80
C GLU A 24 0.04 9.05 -3.60
N GLN A 25 -0.70 7.95 -3.76
CA GLN A 25 -1.48 7.35 -2.68
C GLN A 25 -0.56 6.84 -1.55
N PHE A 26 0.53 6.17 -1.91
CA PHE A 26 1.53 5.68 -0.95
C PHE A 26 2.19 6.83 -0.18
N HIS A 27 2.60 7.90 -0.87
CA HIS A 27 3.12 9.11 -0.26
C HIS A 27 2.12 9.74 0.73
N ARG A 28 0.83 9.77 0.38
CA ARG A 28 -0.20 10.30 1.29
C ARG A 28 -0.32 9.45 2.55
N ILE A 29 -0.23 8.12 2.44
CA ILE A 29 -0.23 7.22 3.60
C ILE A 29 0.98 7.54 4.49
N LEU A 30 2.18 7.58 3.91
CA LEU A 30 3.42 7.86 4.66
C LEU A 30 3.37 9.20 5.41
N ILE A 31 2.92 10.27 4.74
CA ILE A 31 2.83 11.60 5.35
C ILE A 31 1.78 11.59 6.48
N SER A 32 0.61 10.99 6.24
CA SER A 32 -0.45 10.92 7.25
C SER A 32 -0.01 10.17 8.50
N GLU A 33 0.63 9.00 8.32
CA GLU A 33 1.17 8.21 9.43
C GLU A 33 2.29 8.94 10.18
N SER A 34 3.16 9.65 9.45
CA SER A 34 4.22 10.46 10.06
C SER A 34 3.63 11.55 10.97
N VAL A 35 2.63 12.28 10.46
CA VAL A 35 1.98 13.34 11.21
C VAL A 35 1.22 12.78 12.42
N HIS A 36 0.51 11.67 12.25
CA HIS A 36 -0.19 11.00 13.34
C HIS A 36 0.78 10.58 14.45
N GLN A 37 1.92 10.00 14.07
CA GLN A 37 2.94 9.57 15.02
C GLN A 37 3.56 10.76 15.76
N ILE A 38 3.91 11.84 15.05
CA ILE A 38 4.40 13.08 15.69
C ILE A 38 3.38 13.62 16.67
N TRP A 39 2.11 13.68 16.27
CA TRP A 39 1.02 14.13 17.13
C TRP A 39 0.89 13.24 18.37
N LYS A 40 0.95 11.92 18.22
CA LYS A 40 0.88 10.98 19.34
C LYS A 40 2.04 11.16 20.31
N MET A 41 3.28 11.26 19.81
CA MET A 41 4.47 11.52 20.62
C MET A 41 4.34 12.84 21.39
N ARG A 42 3.81 13.90 20.76
CA ARG A 42 3.56 15.17 21.43
C ARG A 42 2.53 15.06 22.54
N ASN A 43 1.42 14.35 22.31
CA ASN A 43 0.39 14.17 23.34
C ASN A 43 0.90 13.32 24.50
N ASP A 44 1.60 12.22 24.23
CA ASP A 44 2.16 11.41 25.31
C ASP A 44 3.19 12.21 26.13
N ARG A 45 3.93 13.13 25.50
CA ARG A 45 4.85 14.03 26.22
C ARG A 45 4.10 15.01 27.12
N VAL A 46 3.10 15.69 26.56
CA VAL A 46 2.37 16.77 27.25
C VAL A 46 1.42 16.24 28.32
N ILE A 47 0.72 15.13 28.05
CA ILE A 47 -0.34 14.58 28.91
C ILE A 47 0.24 13.56 29.88
N ASN A 48 1.12 12.67 29.41
CA ASN A 48 1.62 11.53 30.18
C ASN A 48 3.02 11.78 30.75
N ASN A 49 3.62 12.95 30.53
CA ASN A 49 4.95 13.35 31.02
C ASN A 49 6.08 12.35 30.68
N LYS A 50 5.93 11.64 29.55
CA LYS A 50 6.95 10.74 29.02
C LYS A 50 7.88 11.55 28.12
N ASP A 51 9.09 11.87 28.56
CA ASP A 51 10.04 12.65 27.75
C ASP A 51 10.92 11.79 26.83
N HIS A 52 10.91 10.45 26.97
CA HIS A 52 11.73 9.55 26.16
C HIS A 52 10.93 8.93 25.00
N TYR A 53 11.27 9.32 23.77
CA TYR A 53 10.74 8.70 22.55
C TYR A 53 11.88 8.19 21.67
N THR A 54 11.87 6.89 21.43
CA THR A 54 12.60 6.28 20.34
C THR A 54 11.66 6.14 19.15
N VAL A 55 12.06 6.70 18.01
CA VAL A 55 11.42 6.37 16.73
C VAL A 55 11.69 4.90 16.49
N CYS A 56 10.67 4.07 16.64
CA CYS A 56 10.80 2.62 16.54
C CYS A 56 10.55 2.20 15.10
N GLU A 57 11.59 1.69 14.42
CA GLU A 57 11.44 1.11 13.07
C GLU A 57 10.38 -0.01 13.05
N GLN A 58 10.27 -0.80 14.12
CA GLN A 58 9.29 -1.87 14.23
C GLN A 58 7.85 -1.34 14.25
N TRP A 59 7.64 -0.14 14.80
CA TRP A 59 6.34 0.53 14.73
C TRP A 59 5.99 0.89 13.29
N TRP A 60 6.94 1.46 12.54
CA TRP A 60 6.73 1.80 11.12
C TRP A 60 6.37 0.58 10.29
N LEU A 61 7.11 -0.51 10.46
CA LEU A 61 6.83 -1.77 9.78
C LEU A 61 5.43 -2.29 10.18
N HIS A 62 5.07 -2.25 11.46
CA HIS A 62 3.75 -2.68 11.91
C HIS A 62 2.61 -1.86 11.29
N THR A 63 2.72 -0.53 11.32
CA THR A 63 1.71 0.39 10.78
C THR A 63 1.55 0.22 9.27
N LEU A 64 2.64 0.17 8.52
CA LEU A 64 2.57 0.02 7.06
C LEU A 64 2.01 -1.36 6.68
N ASN A 65 2.42 -2.42 7.38
CA ASN A 65 1.86 -3.76 7.19
C ASN A 65 0.37 -3.82 7.52
N HIS A 66 -0.08 -3.08 8.53
CA HIS A 66 -1.50 -2.97 8.87
C HIS A 66 -2.29 -2.28 7.75
N HIS A 67 -1.80 -1.15 7.25
CA HIS A 67 -2.43 -0.45 6.12
C HIS A 67 -2.49 -1.29 4.85
N MET A 68 -1.41 -2.00 4.53
CA MET A 68 -1.39 -2.89 3.37
C MET A 68 -2.44 -4.00 3.50
N LYS A 69 -2.58 -4.61 4.68
CA LYS A 69 -3.62 -5.62 4.94
C LYS A 69 -5.02 -5.05 4.80
N LEU A 70 -5.27 -3.87 5.38
CA LEU A 70 -6.56 -3.19 5.24
C LEU A 70 -6.88 -2.89 3.77
N ASP A 71 -5.91 -2.36 3.01
CA ASP A 71 -6.08 -2.10 1.58
C ASP A 71 -6.43 -3.39 0.82
N CYS A 72 -5.77 -4.51 1.14
CA CYS A 72 -6.06 -5.81 0.56
C CYS A 72 -7.47 -6.29 0.90
N GLU A 73 -7.89 -6.22 2.16
CA GLU A 73 -9.24 -6.60 2.61
C GLU A 73 -10.32 -5.76 1.93
N LEU A 74 -10.09 -4.45 1.82
CA LEU A 74 -10.99 -3.52 1.16
C LEU A 74 -11.10 -3.73 -0.35
N THR A 75 -10.29 -4.62 -0.96
CA THR A 75 -10.49 -5.02 -2.36
C THR A 75 -11.61 -6.03 -2.56
N ASP A 76 -12.15 -6.62 -1.49
CA ASP A 76 -13.20 -7.62 -1.58
C ASP A 76 -14.56 -6.98 -1.88
N TRP A 77 -14.92 -6.95 -3.17
CA TRP A 77 -16.21 -6.45 -3.67
C TRP A 77 -17.42 -7.23 -3.14
N ARG A 78 -17.24 -8.47 -2.66
CA ARG A 78 -18.33 -9.25 -2.07
C ARG A 78 -18.63 -8.79 -0.65
N LYS A 79 -17.62 -8.26 0.06
CA LYS A 79 -17.75 -7.76 1.43
C LYS A 79 -18.07 -6.27 1.48
N PHE A 80 -17.54 -5.48 0.55
CA PHE A 80 -17.64 -4.02 0.59
C PHE A 80 -18.33 -3.44 -0.65
N ALA A 81 -19.37 -2.63 -0.43
CA ALA A 81 -20.11 -1.95 -1.49
C ALA A 81 -19.24 -0.94 -2.28
N LYS A 82 -18.19 -0.39 -1.65
CA LYS A 82 -17.20 0.51 -2.27
C LYS A 82 -15.80 -0.09 -2.17
N ALA A 83 -15.62 -1.27 -2.77
CA ALA A 83 -14.32 -1.94 -2.76
C ALA A 83 -13.25 -1.17 -3.55
N ILE A 84 -12.03 -1.19 -3.02
CA ILE A 84 -10.84 -0.64 -3.68
C ILE A 84 -10.50 -1.51 -4.88
N ARG A 85 -10.10 -0.88 -5.98
CA ARG A 85 -9.62 -1.63 -7.15
C ARG A 85 -8.30 -2.30 -6.81
N LYS A 86 -8.22 -3.63 -6.98
CA LYS A 86 -6.99 -4.42 -6.76
C LYS A 86 -5.75 -3.83 -7.41
N PHE A 87 -5.89 -3.42 -8.66
CA PHE A 87 -4.82 -2.76 -9.40
C PHE A 87 -4.26 -1.54 -8.66
N LEU A 88 -5.11 -0.74 -8.01
CA LEU A 88 -4.65 0.42 -7.24
C LEU A 88 -3.78 -0.01 -6.06
N VAL A 89 -4.20 -1.05 -5.33
CA VAL A 89 -3.43 -1.62 -4.21
C VAL A 89 -2.08 -2.13 -4.70
N LEU A 90 -2.06 -2.92 -5.78
CA LEU A 90 -0.82 -3.41 -6.39
C LEU A 90 0.13 -2.27 -6.73
N THR A 91 -0.33 -1.22 -7.43
CA THR A 91 0.52 -0.06 -7.77
C THR A 91 0.87 0.85 -6.61
N THR A 92 0.12 0.79 -5.49
CA THR A 92 0.40 1.63 -4.32
C THR A 92 1.55 1.03 -3.52
N TRP A 93 1.60 -0.30 -3.43
CA TRP A 93 2.61 -1.02 -2.64
C TRP A 93 3.77 -1.56 -3.48
N GLU A 94 3.72 -1.39 -4.81
CA GLU A 94 4.82 -1.72 -5.73
C GLU A 94 6.10 -0.94 -5.37
N GLY A 95 7.22 -1.67 -5.26
CA GLY A 95 8.52 -1.15 -4.82
C GLY A 95 8.70 -1.05 -3.31
N ALA A 96 7.71 -1.43 -2.51
CA ALA A 96 7.75 -1.36 -1.05
C ALA A 96 7.70 -2.74 -0.36
N LEU A 97 7.42 -3.82 -1.09
CA LEU A 97 7.29 -5.16 -0.54
C LEU A 97 8.64 -5.87 -0.55
N LEU A 98 8.81 -6.81 0.37
CA LEU A 98 9.91 -7.76 0.28
C LEU A 98 9.68 -8.77 -0.81
N ASP A 99 10.78 -9.21 -1.43
CA ASP A 99 10.81 -10.33 -2.37
C ASP A 99 9.78 -10.19 -3.51
N GLU A 100 9.58 -8.96 -4.01
CA GLU A 100 8.60 -8.67 -5.07
C GLU A 100 8.76 -9.56 -6.30
N GLY A 101 9.99 -9.96 -6.62
CA GLY A 101 10.28 -10.87 -7.73
C GLY A 101 9.72 -12.30 -7.56
N PHE A 102 9.38 -12.70 -6.33
CA PHE A 102 8.77 -13.99 -6.01
C PHE A 102 7.25 -13.90 -5.80
N LEU A 103 6.68 -12.70 -5.77
CA LEU A 103 5.24 -12.51 -5.62
C LEU A 103 4.51 -12.84 -6.92
N GLN A 104 3.37 -13.53 -6.79
CA GLN A 104 2.46 -13.69 -7.92
C GLN A 104 1.85 -12.34 -8.31
N GLU A 105 1.49 -12.19 -9.58
CA GLU A 105 0.93 -10.94 -10.15
C GLU A 105 -0.32 -10.43 -9.38
N ASN A 106 -1.02 -11.29 -8.63
CA ASN A 106 -2.18 -10.94 -7.81
C ASN A 106 -2.03 -11.39 -6.34
N TRP A 107 -0.93 -11.01 -5.69
CA TRP A 107 -0.63 -11.36 -4.29
C TRP A 107 -1.66 -10.88 -3.25
N THR A 108 -2.53 -9.92 -3.58
CA THR A 108 -3.58 -9.39 -2.67
C THR A 108 -4.62 -10.41 -2.20
N LYS A 109 -4.66 -11.62 -2.78
CA LYS A 109 -5.60 -12.69 -2.42
C LYS A 109 -5.00 -13.79 -1.55
N ASP A 110 -3.68 -13.90 -1.52
CA ASP A 110 -3.03 -14.97 -0.77
C ASP A 110 -2.85 -14.55 0.67
N SER A 111 -3.88 -14.84 1.47
CA SER A 111 -3.89 -14.67 2.93
C SER A 111 -2.77 -15.43 3.67
N GLY A 112 -2.02 -16.30 2.97
CA GLY A 112 -0.95 -17.14 3.53
C GLY A 112 0.47 -16.66 3.24
N VAL A 113 0.68 -15.71 2.32
CA VAL A 113 2.01 -15.11 2.13
C VAL A 113 2.10 -13.94 3.08
N LEU A 114 3.03 -14.04 4.04
CA LEU A 114 3.49 -12.92 4.87
C LEU A 114 4.20 -11.90 3.97
N VAL A 115 3.48 -11.29 3.03
CA VAL A 115 3.95 -10.12 2.32
C VAL A 115 3.92 -9.03 3.35
N GLY A 116 5.08 -8.66 3.83
CA GLY A 116 5.25 -7.53 4.72
C GLY A 116 6.37 -6.67 4.18
N ILE A 117 6.30 -5.39 4.53
CA ILE A 117 7.50 -4.59 4.62
C ILE A 117 8.23 -5.14 5.84
N VAL A 118 9.23 -5.97 5.61
CA VAL A 118 10.20 -6.42 6.63
C VAL A 118 11.59 -6.06 6.09
N LYS A 119 12.57 -5.98 6.97
CA LYS A 119 13.97 -5.73 6.59
C LYS A 119 14.68 -7.04 6.30
#